data_AF-A0A524EVX5-F1
#
_entry.id   AF-A0A524EVX5-F1
#
_cell.length_a   1.000
_cell.length_b   1.000
_cell.length_c   1.000
_cell.angle_alpha   90.00
_cell.angle_beta   90.00
_cell.angle_gamma   90.00
#
_symmetry.space_group_name_H-M   'P 1'
#
loop_
_entity.id
_entity.type
_entity.pdbx_description
1 polymer ?
#
loop_
_entity_poly.entity_id
_entity_poly.type
_entity_poly.pdbx_seq_one_letter_code
_entity_poly.pdbx_strand_id
1 'polypeptide(L)'
;MIETLRTTVTLSKSSMTQVEELVGVFGNSPAAVITRIVEHFFDYGRFDDILERLRAKKRSLYPPEDSEINRKIKNLFKGANRIPLNDFIEYIDVDKMYVLNNLHIWTEKYNLKIIENFVEKKQT
;
A
#
# COMPACT_ATOMS: atom_id res chain seq x y z
N MET A 1 15.43 17.21 -10.86
CA MET A 1 16.28 16.02 -10.66
C MET A 1 15.39 14.99 -9.99
N ILE A 2 15.20 13.81 -10.58
CA ILE A 2 14.37 12.74 -9.98
C ILE A 2 15.27 11.95 -9.03
N GLU A 3 14.78 11.65 -7.83
CA GLU A 3 15.51 10.85 -6.85
C GLU A 3 15.53 9.38 -7.33
N THR A 4 16.71 8.81 -7.54
CA THR A 4 16.87 7.44 -8.06
C THR A 4 17.41 6.51 -6.99
N LEU A 5 16.79 5.35 -6.82
CA LEU A 5 17.27 4.28 -5.94
C LEU A 5 17.88 3.13 -6.76
N ARG A 6 18.97 2.55 -6.26
CA ARG A 6 19.65 1.41 -6.91
C ARG A 6 19.24 0.10 -6.24
N THR A 7 18.84 -0.87 -7.03
CA THR A 7 18.56 -2.24 -6.59
C THR A 7 19.20 -3.25 -7.54
N THR A 8 19.36 -4.49 -7.08
CA THR A 8 19.84 -5.62 -7.88
C THR A 8 18.70 -6.62 -8.03
N VAL A 9 18.43 -7.05 -9.25
CA VAL A 9 17.41 -8.06 -9.56
C VAL A 9 18.04 -9.24 -10.28
N THR A 10 17.56 -10.43 -9.98
CA THR A 10 17.93 -11.65 -10.71
C THR A 10 16.76 -12.05 -11.60
N LEU A 11 17.01 -12.11 -12.90
CA LEU A 11 16.02 -12.53 -13.90
C LEU A 11 16.39 -13.91 -14.45
N SER A 12 15.40 -14.62 -14.99
CA SER A 12 15.66 -15.85 -15.72
C SER A 12 16.51 -15.55 -16.97
N LYS A 13 17.24 -16.55 -17.45
CA LYS A 13 18.06 -16.42 -18.66
C LYS A 13 17.22 -15.99 -19.86
N SER A 14 16.02 -16.54 -20.02
CA SER A 14 15.10 -16.19 -21.11
C SER A 14 14.65 -14.72 -21.05
N SER A 15 14.32 -14.21 -19.87
CA SER A 15 13.93 -12.80 -19.71
C SER A 15 15.10 -11.86 -19.97
N MET A 16 16.32 -12.22 -19.55
CA MET A 16 17.52 -11.42 -19.87
C MET A 16 17.81 -11.39 -21.37
N THR A 17 17.64 -12.50 -22.08
CA THR A 17 17.80 -12.52 -23.54
C THR A 17 16.83 -11.55 -24.23
N GLN A 18 15.56 -11.52 -23.81
CA GLN A 18 14.60 -10.55 -24.35
C GLN A 18 14.99 -9.10 -24.04
N VAL A 19 15.51 -8.82 -22.83
CA VAL A 19 16.01 -7.49 -22.48
C VAL A 19 17.17 -7.08 -23.37
N GLU A 20 18.11 -7.98 -23.62
CA GLU A 20 19.29 -7.73 -24.47
C GLU A 20 18.90 -7.46 -25.93
N GLU A 21 17.92 -8.20 -26.47
CA GLU A 21 17.39 -7.97 -27.83
C GLU A 21 16.78 -6.58 -28.02
N LEU A 22 16.25 -5.99 -26.95
CA LEU A 22 15.62 -4.67 -26.97
C LEU A 22 16.61 -3.51 -26.76
N VAL A 23 17.89 -3.81 -26.48
CA VAL A 23 18.94 -2.80 -26.38
C VAL A 23 19.18 -2.16 -27.76
N GLY A 24 19.30 -0.84 -27.80
CA GLY A 24 19.38 -0.04 -29.02
C GLY A 24 18.02 0.39 -29.58
N VAL A 25 16.92 -0.25 -29.17
CA VAL A 25 15.55 0.14 -29.55
C VAL A 25 14.84 0.82 -28.39
N PHE A 26 14.80 0.16 -27.23
CA PHE A 26 14.12 0.66 -26.03
C PHE A 26 15.07 1.35 -25.05
N GLY A 27 16.38 1.22 -25.20
CA GLY A 27 17.35 1.90 -24.34
C GLY A 27 18.78 1.51 -24.68
N ASN A 28 19.74 2.29 -24.18
CA ASN A 28 21.16 2.12 -24.54
C ASN A 28 21.89 1.09 -23.67
N SER A 29 21.19 0.49 -22.71
CA SER A 29 21.71 -0.56 -21.83
C SER A 29 20.57 -1.45 -21.32
N PRO A 30 20.86 -2.70 -20.89
CA PRO A 30 19.87 -3.57 -20.27
C PRO A 30 19.12 -2.90 -19.11
N ALA A 31 19.83 -2.13 -18.28
CA ALA A 31 19.23 -1.38 -17.18
C ALA A 31 18.22 -0.35 -17.68
N ALA A 32 18.56 0.43 -18.73
CA ALA A 32 17.64 1.42 -19.30
C ALA A 32 16.40 0.75 -19.91
N VAL A 33 16.57 -0.39 -20.59
CA VAL A 33 15.46 -1.18 -21.13
C VAL A 33 14.55 -1.68 -19.99
N ILE A 34 15.11 -2.26 -18.93
CA ILE A 34 14.36 -2.73 -17.76
C ILE A 34 13.60 -1.57 -17.12
N THR A 35 14.25 -0.42 -16.90
CA THR A 35 13.60 0.78 -16.35
C THR A 35 12.39 1.17 -17.19
N ARG A 36 12.53 1.28 -18.51
CA ARG A 36 11.39 1.65 -19.38
C ARG A 36 10.28 0.61 -19.39
N ILE A 37 10.61 -0.68 -19.33
CA ILE A 37 9.59 -1.75 -19.25
C ILE A 37 8.79 -1.60 -17.94
N VAL A 38 9.48 -1.36 -16.83
CA VAL A 38 8.85 -1.19 -15.51
C VAL A 38 8.00 0.09 -15.48
N GLU A 39 8.52 1.21 -15.98
CA GLU A 39 7.75 2.46 -16.13
C GLU A 39 6.50 2.24 -16.99
N HIS A 40 6.66 1.60 -18.16
CA HIS A 40 5.54 1.30 -19.05
C HIS A 40 4.50 0.39 -18.38
N PHE A 41 4.94 -0.59 -17.60
CA PHE A 41 4.07 -1.45 -16.80
C PHE A 41 3.23 -0.64 -15.80
N PHE A 42 3.83 0.34 -15.11
CA PHE A 42 3.11 1.17 -14.14
C PHE A 42 2.24 2.26 -14.80
N ASP A 43 2.69 2.85 -15.91
CA ASP A 43 2.01 3.99 -16.54
C ASP A 43 0.83 3.58 -17.43
N TYR A 44 0.92 2.44 -18.11
CA TYR A 44 -0.07 2.00 -19.11
C TYR A 44 -0.80 0.71 -18.73
N GLY A 45 -0.34 0.03 -17.69
CA GLY A 45 -0.94 -1.18 -17.22
C GLY A 45 -2.21 -0.94 -16.41
N ARG A 46 -3.31 -1.64 -16.74
CA ARG A 46 -4.47 -1.77 -15.83
C ARG A 46 -4.14 -2.73 -14.69
N PHE A 47 -3.08 -2.45 -13.94
CA PHE A 47 -2.62 -3.31 -12.86
C PHE A 47 -2.98 -2.78 -11.48
N ASP A 48 -3.76 -1.71 -11.37
CA ASP A 48 -4.23 -1.18 -10.09
C ASP A 48 -4.82 -2.30 -9.21
N ASP A 49 -5.62 -3.20 -9.79
CA ASP A 49 -6.18 -4.35 -9.08
C ASP A 49 -5.10 -5.32 -8.57
N ILE A 50 -4.04 -5.55 -9.35
CA ILE A 50 -2.94 -6.45 -8.95
C ILE A 50 -2.09 -5.79 -7.88
N LEU A 51 -1.75 -4.51 -8.06
CA LEU A 51 -0.97 -3.73 -7.11
C LEU A 51 -1.71 -3.62 -5.77
N GLU A 52 -3.02 -3.39 -5.81
CA GLU A 52 -3.83 -3.33 -4.59
C GLU A 52 -3.90 -4.68 -3.88
N ARG A 53 -4.05 -5.79 -4.61
CA ARG A 53 -3.94 -7.14 -4.03
C ARG A 53 -2.58 -7.39 -3.38
N LEU A 54 -1.49 -6.96 -4.01
CA LEU A 54 -0.14 -7.12 -3.45
C LEU A 54 0.07 -6.25 -2.20
N ARG A 55 -0.41 -5.01 -2.20
CA ARG A 55 -0.39 -4.11 -1.04
C ARG A 55 -1.24 -4.66 0.11
N ALA A 56 -2.45 -5.14 -0.17
CA ALA A 56 -3.31 -5.78 0.82
C ALA A 56 -2.64 -7.02 1.45
N LYS A 57 -1.98 -7.85 0.63
CA LYS A 57 -1.21 -9.00 1.12
C LYS A 57 -0.05 -8.57 2.04
N LYS A 58 0.68 -7.49 1.69
CA LYS A 58 1.73 -6.93 2.54
C LYS A 58 1.16 -6.46 3.89
N ARG A 59 0.06 -5.69 3.88
CA ARG A 59 -0.62 -5.21 5.09
C ARG A 59 -1.09 -6.35 6.00
N SER A 60 -1.53 -7.47 5.42
CA SER A 60 -1.93 -8.65 6.18
C SER A 60 -0.76 -9.38 6.81
N LEU A 61 0.39 -9.48 6.13
CA LEU A 61 1.56 -10.21 6.63
C LEU A 61 2.41 -9.38 7.61
N TYR A 62 2.45 -8.07 7.39
CA TYR A 62 3.27 -7.12 8.15
C TYR A 62 2.40 -5.92 8.51
N PRO A 63 1.43 -6.08 9.44
CA PRO A 63 0.68 -4.94 9.93
C PRO A 63 1.62 -3.94 10.63
N PRO A 64 1.33 -2.64 10.60
CA PRO A 64 2.10 -1.64 11.33
C PRO A 64 2.15 -1.96 12.83
N GLU A 65 3.19 -1.48 13.52
CA GLU A 65 3.29 -1.67 14.96
C GLU A 65 2.10 -1.03 15.69
N ASP A 66 1.65 -1.65 16.78
CA ASP A 66 0.55 -1.14 17.60
C ASP A 66 0.79 0.31 18.05
N SER A 67 2.05 0.67 18.33
CA SER A 67 2.46 2.03 18.71
C SER A 67 2.10 3.06 17.63
N GLU A 68 2.34 2.71 16.36
CA GLU A 68 2.06 3.53 15.19
C GLU A 68 0.56 3.62 14.92
N ILE A 69 -0.14 2.48 14.97
CA ILE A 69 -1.60 2.40 14.84
C ILE A 69 -2.27 3.31 15.88
N ASN A 70 -1.87 3.18 17.14
CA ASN A 70 -2.41 3.97 18.25
C ASN A 70 -2.19 5.49 18.04
N ARG A 71 -1.01 5.88 17.51
CA ARG A 71 -0.70 7.28 17.18
C ARG A 71 -1.59 7.78 16.04
N LYS A 72 -1.74 7.00 14.98
CA LYS A 72 -2.57 7.34 13.81
C LYS A 72 -4.03 7.51 14.21
N ILE A 73 -4.61 6.55 14.93
CA ILE A 73 -5.99 6.62 15.44
C ILE A 73 -6.22 7.90 16.26
N LYS A 74 -5.31 8.20 17.22
CA LYS A 74 -5.44 9.40 18.05
C LYS A 74 -5.40 10.68 17.23
N ASN A 75 -4.54 10.77 16.22
CA ASN A 75 -4.43 11.96 15.39
C ASN A 75 -5.65 12.15 14.49
N LEU A 76 -6.15 11.04 13.91
CA LEU A 76 -7.29 11.05 13.02
C LEU A 76 -8.55 11.62 13.70
N PHE A 77 -8.81 11.19 14.94
CA PHE A 77 -9.96 11.65 15.73
C PHE A 77 -9.72 12.92 16.57
N LYS A 78 -8.66 13.70 16.27
CA LYS A 78 -8.52 15.08 16.81
C LYS A 78 -9.37 16.09 16.04
N GLY A 79 -9.54 15.87 14.73
CA GLY A 79 -10.21 16.82 13.83
C GLY A 79 -11.59 16.36 13.32
N ALA A 80 -11.91 15.07 13.43
CA ALA A 80 -13.16 14.50 12.96
C ALA A 80 -13.68 13.46 13.94
N ASN A 81 -15.00 13.38 14.12
CA ASN A 81 -15.66 12.35 14.95
C ASN A 81 -16.21 11.18 14.12
N ARG A 82 -16.24 11.32 12.80
CA ARG A 82 -16.81 10.36 11.85
C ARG A 82 -15.97 10.35 10.59
N ILE A 83 -15.55 9.16 10.17
CA ILE A 83 -14.59 8.98 9.07
C ILE A 83 -15.05 7.78 8.24
N PRO A 84 -15.05 7.87 6.89
CA PRO A 84 -15.33 6.70 6.06
C PRO A 84 -14.39 5.53 6.39
N LEU A 85 -14.93 4.31 6.39
CA LEU A 85 -14.19 3.10 6.77
C LEU A 85 -12.99 2.87 5.85
N ASN A 86 -13.12 3.15 4.56
CA ASN A 86 -12.03 3.01 3.59
C ASN A 86 -10.89 4.00 3.91
N ASP A 87 -11.21 5.28 4.09
CA ASP A 87 -10.22 6.32 4.45
C ASP A 87 -9.53 6.00 5.78
N PHE A 88 -10.27 5.44 6.74
CA PHE A 88 -9.73 5.01 8.03
C PHE A 88 -8.74 3.85 7.88
N ILE A 89 -9.11 2.82 7.10
CA ILE A 89 -8.26 1.66 6.78
C ILE A 89 -6.99 2.11 6.06
N GLU A 90 -7.13 2.98 5.06
CA GLU A 90 -6.05 3.52 4.26
C GLU A 90 -5.08 4.35 5.10
N TYR A 91 -5.59 5.27 5.93
CA TYR A 91 -4.76 6.12 6.76
C TYR A 91 -3.94 5.32 7.78
N ILE A 92 -4.57 4.33 8.42
CA ILE A 92 -3.91 3.49 9.43
C ILE A 92 -2.95 2.49 8.79
N ASP A 93 -3.12 2.22 7.49
CA ASP A 93 -2.33 1.27 6.70
C ASP A 93 -2.51 -0.19 7.17
N VAL A 94 -3.76 -0.57 7.42
CA VAL A 94 -4.14 -1.93 7.86
C VAL A 94 -5.08 -2.57 6.84
N ASP A 95 -5.29 -3.88 6.96
CA ASP A 95 -6.32 -4.57 6.17
C ASP A 95 -7.70 -4.48 6.83
N LYS A 96 -8.78 -4.61 6.05
CA LYS A 96 -10.15 -4.61 6.57
C LYS A 96 -10.38 -5.71 7.62
N MET A 97 -9.82 -6.90 7.42
CA MET A 97 -9.93 -7.99 8.41
C MET A 97 -9.21 -7.63 9.71
N TYR A 98 -8.08 -6.91 9.63
CA TYR A 98 -7.37 -6.44 10.81
C TYR A 98 -8.23 -5.48 11.63
N VAL A 99 -8.94 -4.55 10.98
CA VAL A 99 -9.88 -3.64 11.65
C VAL A 99 -11.00 -4.40 12.35
N LEU A 100 -11.62 -5.38 11.66
CA LEU A 100 -12.71 -6.16 12.23
C LEU A 100 -12.25 -6.99 13.45
N ASN A 101 -11.07 -7.59 13.38
CA ASN A 101 -10.51 -8.38 14.48
C ASN A 101 -10.14 -7.53 15.70
N ASN A 102 -9.70 -6.29 15.48
CA ASN A 102 -9.26 -5.38 16.54
C ASN A 102 -10.34 -4.38 17.01
N LEU A 103 -11.55 -4.45 16.43
CA LEU A 103 -12.63 -3.51 16.74
C LEU A 103 -12.98 -3.49 18.22
N HIS A 104 -12.97 -4.65 18.89
CA HIS A 104 -13.27 -4.75 20.32
C HIS A 104 -12.29 -3.94 21.17
N ILE A 105 -10.97 -4.12 20.97
CA ILE A 105 -9.91 -3.35 21.64
C ILE A 105 -10.08 -1.85 21.38
N TRP A 106 -10.40 -1.48 20.14
CA TRP A 106 -10.53 -0.07 19.78
C TRP A 106 -11.83 0.57 20.31
N THR A 107 -12.88 -0.22 20.48
CA THR A 107 -14.11 0.21 21.16
C THR A 107 -13.80 0.54 22.61
N GLU A 108 -13.11 -0.35 23.32
CA GLU A 108 -12.77 -0.16 24.74
C GLU A 108 -11.77 0.99 24.94
N LYS A 109 -10.75 1.08 24.09
CA LYS A 109 -9.64 2.03 24.27
C LYS A 109 -9.92 3.43 23.74
N TYR A 110 -10.75 3.54 22.71
CA TYR A 110 -10.95 4.78 21.95
C TYR A 110 -12.41 5.19 21.77
N ASN A 111 -13.37 4.41 22.30
CA ASN A 111 -14.81 4.61 22.10
C ASN A 111 -15.21 4.63 20.61
N LEU A 112 -14.53 3.82 19.80
CA LEU A 112 -14.81 3.70 18.37
C LEU A 112 -15.93 2.69 18.11
N LYS A 113 -16.74 2.96 17.10
CA LYS A 113 -17.78 2.06 16.58
C LYS A 113 -17.79 2.12 15.06
N ILE A 114 -18.09 0.99 14.40
CA ILE A 114 -18.37 0.97 12.97
C ILE A 114 -19.88 1.04 12.79
N ILE A 115 -20.35 2.03 12.03
CA ILE A 115 -21.75 2.15 11.61
C ILE A 115 -21.76 2.23 10.10
N GLU A 116 -22.39 1.23 9.47
CA GLU A 116 -22.42 1.08 8.01
C GLU A 116 -21.00 1.13 7.44
N ASN A 117 -20.66 2.18 6.69
CA ASN A 117 -19.35 2.40 6.07
C ASN A 117 -18.55 3.50 6.77
N PHE A 118 -18.80 3.79 8.05
CA PHE A 118 -18.11 4.82 8.80
C PHE A 118 -17.57 4.31 10.13
N VAL A 119 -16.41 4.82 10.53
CA VAL A 119 -15.85 4.71 11.88
C VAL A 119 -16.19 6.00 12.63
N GLU A 120 -16.93 5.85 13.71
CA GLU A 120 -17.35 6.96 14.57
C GLU A 120 -16.71 6.84 15.95
N LYS A 121 -16.21 7.96 16.47
CA LYS A 121 -15.81 8.08 17.87
C LYS A 121 -16.98 8.63 18.65
N LYS A 122 -17.50 7.85 19.61
CA LYS A 122 -18.48 8.39 20.56
C LYS A 122 -17.81 9.47 21.38
N GLN A 123 -18.43 10.65 21.43
CA GLN A 123 -18.10 11.64 22.45
C GLN A 123 -18.61 11.12 23.78
N THR A 124 -17.70 11.01 24.75
CA THR A 124 -18.04 10.82 26.16
C THR A 124 -18.49 12.15 26.74
#